data_AF-A0AA88L5M1-F1
#
_entry.id   AF-A0AA88L5M1-F1
#
_cell.length_a   1.000
_cell.length_b   1.000
_cell.length_c   1.000
_cell.angle_alpha   90.00
_cell.angle_beta   90.00
_cell.angle_gamma   90.00
#
_symmetry.space_group_name_H-M   'P 1'
#
loop_
_entity.id
_entity.type
_entity.pdbx_description
1 polymer ?
#
loop_
_entity_poly.entity_id
_entity_poly.type
_entity_poly.pdbx_seq_one_letter_code
_entity_poly.pdbx_strand_id
1 'polypeptide(L)'
;MTLCMKKEEFLSCKTNKGRFLKLLGDHLEAVGFRIFHSEGNTDVLIVEKAVEAASLTDTIVVADDTDILVLVISRSDSRSGRLYFSPEAKFGGTSSAWDIR
;
A
#
# COMPACT_ATOMS: atom_id res chain seq x y z
N MET A 1 -23.91 8.92 -7.08
CA MET A 1 -23.84 9.77 -5.89
C MET A 1 -22.89 10.90 -6.20
N THR A 2 -23.36 12.15 -6.21
CA THR A 2 -22.53 13.32 -6.55
C THR A 2 -22.23 14.09 -5.28
N LEU A 3 -20.97 14.23 -4.92
CA LEU A 3 -20.53 15.02 -3.77
C LEU A 3 -20.52 16.51 -4.16
N CYS A 4 -21.19 17.34 -3.38
CA CYS A 4 -21.23 18.79 -3.59
C CYS A 4 -20.03 19.54 -2.98
N MET A 5 -19.00 18.82 -2.52
CA MET A 5 -17.81 19.37 -1.87
C MET A 5 -16.54 18.97 -2.61
N LYS A 6 -15.45 19.71 -2.38
CA LYS A 6 -14.15 19.39 -2.98
C LYS A 6 -13.55 18.13 -2.33
N LYS A 7 -12.68 17.43 -3.07
CA LYS A 7 -12.00 16.21 -2.60
C LYS A 7 -11.22 16.47 -1.31
N GLU A 8 -10.49 17.57 -1.27
CA GLU A 8 -9.61 17.93 -0.15
C GLU A 8 -10.44 18.19 1.11
N GLU A 9 -11.57 18.87 0.96
CA GLU A 9 -12.52 19.14 2.03
C GLU A 9 -13.13 17.83 2.57
N PHE A 10 -13.57 16.95 1.67
CA PHE A 10 -14.09 15.64 2.05
C PHE A 10 -13.06 14.80 2.84
N LEU A 11 -11.82 14.74 2.36
CA LEU A 11 -10.76 13.93 2.97
C LEU A 11 -10.18 14.55 4.25
N SER A 12 -10.30 15.86 4.43
CA SER A 12 -9.91 16.53 5.68
C SER A 12 -10.85 16.19 6.85
N CYS A 13 -12.12 15.89 6.57
CA CYS A 13 -13.07 15.43 7.59
C CYS A 13 -12.78 13.99 7.98
N LYS A 14 -12.32 13.77 9.22
CA LYS A 14 -11.96 12.44 9.75
C LYS A 14 -13.08 11.41 9.61
N THR A 15 -14.33 11.81 9.86
CA THR A 15 -15.51 10.93 9.74
C THR A 15 -15.75 10.51 8.30
N ASN A 16 -15.67 11.45 7.35
CA ASN A 16 -15.87 11.16 5.93
C ASN A 16 -14.74 10.27 5.39
N LYS A 17 -13.49 10.61 5.71
CA LYS A 17 -12.32 9.80 5.36
C LYS A 17 -12.44 8.38 5.90
N GLY A 18 -12.80 8.22 7.18
CA GLY A 18 -12.97 6.89 7.79
C GLY A 18 -14.08 6.07 7.14
N ARG A 19 -15.25 6.68 6.90
CA ARG A 19 -16.36 6.01 6.19
C ARG A 19 -15.99 5.62 4.76
N PHE A 20 -15.25 6.47 4.07
CA PHE A 20 -14.78 6.20 2.72
C PHE A 20 -13.79 5.04 2.68
N LEU A 21 -12.79 5.03 3.58
CA LEU A 21 -11.82 3.94 3.68
C LEU A 21 -12.50 2.61 4.01
N LYS A 22 -13.50 2.62 4.90
CA LYS A 22 -14.29 1.42 5.20
C LYS A 22 -15.05 0.92 3.97
N LEU A 23 -15.78 1.81 3.30
CA LEU A 23 -16.54 1.45 2.09
C LEU A 23 -15.63 0.88 1.00
N LEU A 24 -14.45 1.48 0.80
CA LEU A 24 -13.46 1.00 -0.16
C LEU A 24 -12.90 -0.36 0.26
N GLY A 25 -12.59 -0.55 1.54
CA GLY A 25 -12.15 -1.83 2.11
C GLY A 25 -13.18 -2.93 1.86
N ASP A 26 -14.44 -2.70 2.26
CA ASP A 26 -15.55 -3.65 2.07
C ASP A 26 -15.70 -4.04 0.59
N HIS A 27 -15.53 -3.08 -0.33
CA HIS A 27 -15.61 -3.34 -1.77
C HIS A 27 -14.45 -4.20 -2.28
N LEU A 28 -13.22 -3.92 -1.85
CA LEU A 28 -12.04 -4.69 -2.26
C LEU A 28 -12.07 -6.11 -1.68
N GLU A 29 -12.51 -6.27 -0.43
CA GLU A 29 -12.71 -7.59 0.19
C GLU A 29 -13.76 -8.41 -0.56
N ALA A 30 -14.84 -7.78 -1.03
CA ALA A 30 -15.85 -8.45 -1.84
C ALA A 30 -15.30 -8.98 -3.19
N VAL A 31 -14.20 -8.41 -3.69
CA VAL A 31 -13.51 -8.87 -4.92
C VAL A 31 -12.35 -9.84 -4.59
N GLY A 32 -12.14 -10.17 -3.31
CA GLY A 32 -11.17 -11.16 -2.85
C GLY A 32 -9.81 -10.61 -2.42
N PHE A 33 -9.67 -9.28 -2.34
CA PHE A 33 -8.47 -8.68 -1.75
C PHE A 33 -8.50 -8.80 -0.22
N ARG A 34 -7.32 -8.95 0.39
CA ARG A 34 -7.19 -8.80 1.85
C ARG A 34 -6.85 -7.36 2.16
N ILE A 35 -7.63 -6.75 3.05
CA ILE A 35 -7.44 -5.35 3.45
C ILE A 35 -6.88 -5.30 4.86
N PHE A 36 -5.88 -4.44 5.04
CA PHE A 36 -5.24 -4.21 6.33
C PHE A 36 -5.36 -2.71 6.66
N HIS A 37 -5.92 -2.41 7.83
CA HIS A 37 -6.03 -1.05 8.34
C HIS A 37 -4.94 -0.82 9.39
N SER A 38 -4.15 0.25 9.22
CA SER A 38 -3.17 0.66 10.24
C SER A 38 -3.85 1.45 11.36
N GLU A 39 -3.58 1.06 12.60
CA GLU A 39 -3.92 1.84 13.79
C GLU A 39 -2.94 3.00 14.02
N GLY A 40 -1.77 2.96 13.37
CA GLY A 40 -0.67 3.91 13.55
C GLY A 40 -0.10 4.39 12.22
N ASN A 41 1.16 4.05 11.94
CA ASN A 41 1.83 4.43 10.71
C ASN A 41 1.50 3.40 9.59
N THR A 42 0.99 3.88 8.46
CA THR A 42 0.63 3.03 7.32
C THR A 42 1.85 2.47 6.59
N ASP A 43 2.90 3.28 6.42
CA ASP A 43 4.11 2.91 5.70
C ASP A 43 4.80 1.73 6.40
N VAL A 44 4.85 1.77 7.73
CA VAL A 44 5.39 0.65 8.53
C VAL A 44 4.56 -0.61 8.33
N LEU A 45 3.23 -0.52 8.34
CA LEU A 45 2.35 -1.67 8.14
C LEU A 45 2.51 -2.28 6.74
N ILE A 46 2.67 -1.44 5.71
CA ILE A 46 2.92 -1.89 4.33
C ILE A 46 4.20 -2.72 4.29
N VAL A 47 5.30 -2.22 4.86
CA VAL A 47 6.59 -2.92 4.85
C VAL A 47 6.53 -4.21 5.67
N GLU A 48 5.89 -4.20 6.84
CA GLU A 48 5.75 -5.40 7.66
C GLU A 48 4.96 -6.50 6.94
N LYS A 49 3.85 -6.13 6.29
CA LYS A 49 3.06 -7.08 5.51
C LYS A 49 3.80 -7.59 4.28
N ALA A 50 4.61 -6.74 3.64
CA ALA A 50 5.42 -7.14 2.51
C ALA A 50 6.53 -8.12 2.91
N VAL A 51 7.21 -7.90 4.04
CA VAL A 51 8.24 -8.81 4.55
C VAL A 51 7.61 -10.15 5.00
N GLU A 52 6.46 -10.10 5.67
CA GLU A 52 5.69 -11.30 6.05
C GLU A 52 5.31 -12.12 4.80
N ALA A 53 4.74 -11.46 3.79
CA ALA A 53 4.38 -12.12 2.52
C ALA A 53 5.61 -12.65 1.78
N ALA A 54 6.72 -11.89 1.75
CA ALA A 54 7.97 -12.29 1.11
C ALA A 54 8.54 -13.57 1.70
N SER A 55 8.30 -13.85 2.99
CA SER A 55 8.73 -15.11 3.62
C SER A 55 8.02 -16.35 3.07
N LEU A 56 6.86 -16.16 2.42
CA LEU A 56 6.01 -17.24 1.89
C LEU A 56 6.03 -17.30 0.35
N THR A 57 6.13 -16.15 -0.31
CA THR A 57 6.05 -16.03 -1.77
C THR A 57 6.77 -14.78 -2.25
N ASP A 58 7.25 -14.80 -3.50
CA ASP A 58 7.78 -13.62 -4.16
C ASP A 58 6.74 -12.47 -4.07
N THR A 59 7.16 -11.35 -3.49
CA THR A 59 6.28 -10.24 -3.12
C THR A 59 6.78 -8.95 -3.74
N ILE A 60 5.85 -8.12 -4.21
CA ILE A 60 6.14 -6.79 -4.74
C ILE A 60 5.41 -5.72 -3.93
N VAL A 61 6.15 -4.68 -3.53
CA VAL A 61 5.59 -3.46 -2.94
C VAL A 61 5.39 -2.47 -4.07
N VAL A 62 4.16 -1.97 -4.23
CA VAL A 62 3.83 -0.92 -5.19
C VAL A 62 3.62 0.38 -4.43
N ALA A 63 4.51 1.35 -4.61
CA ALA A 63 4.45 2.65 -3.96
C ALA A 63 5.30 3.68 -4.71
N ASP A 64 4.88 4.94 -4.70
CA ASP A 64 5.67 6.07 -5.23
C ASP A 64 6.49 6.79 -4.14
N ASP A 65 6.19 6.54 -2.87
CA ASP A 65 6.83 7.21 -1.73
C ASP A 65 8.25 6.70 -1.49
N THR A 66 9.22 7.62 -1.52
CA THR A 66 10.64 7.32 -1.22
C THR A 66 10.83 6.76 0.19
N ASP A 67 10.01 7.20 1.15
CA ASP A 67 10.09 6.76 2.54
C ASP A 67 9.75 5.27 2.66
N ILE A 68 8.80 4.77 1.85
CA ILE A 68 8.46 3.34 1.79
C ILE A 68 9.65 2.57 1.21
N LEU A 69 10.29 3.05 0.13
CA LEU A 69 11.48 2.41 -0.44
C LEU A 69 12.59 2.26 0.61
N VAL A 70 12.90 3.34 1.35
CA VAL A 70 13.91 3.33 2.41
C VAL A 70 13.54 2.35 3.53
N LEU A 71 12.27 2.32 3.94
CA LEU A 71 11.78 1.39 4.96
C LEU A 71 11.91 -0.07 4.50
N VAL A 72 11.56 -0.38 3.24
CA VAL A 72 11.69 -1.73 2.68
C VAL A 72 13.14 -2.17 2.68
N ILE A 73 14.08 -1.33 2.20
CA ILE A 73 15.52 -1.62 2.21
C ILE A 73 16.03 -1.87 3.64
N SER A 74 15.56 -1.07 4.61
CA SER A 74 16.00 -1.19 6.01
C SER A 74 15.53 -2.46 6.71
N ARG A 75 14.37 -3.00 6.30
CA ARG A 75 13.71 -4.16 6.93
C ARG A 75 13.90 -5.46 6.15
N SER A 76 14.36 -5.38 4.90
CA SER A 76 14.73 -6.53 4.09
C SER A 76 16.05 -7.12 4.58
N ASP A 77 15.98 -8.00 5.58
CA ASP A 77 17.15 -8.75 6.04
C ASP A 77 17.52 -9.86 5.03
N SER A 78 18.78 -10.30 5.01
CA SER A 78 19.31 -11.29 4.04
C SER A 78 18.63 -12.66 4.09
N ARG A 79 17.79 -12.91 5.10
CA ARG A 79 17.04 -14.15 5.31
C ARG A 79 15.59 -14.10 4.81
N SER A 80 15.07 -12.94 4.45
CA SER A 80 13.70 -12.82 3.92
C SER A 80 13.60 -13.44 2.52
N GLY A 81 12.42 -13.83 2.05
CA GLY A 81 12.23 -14.30 0.66
C GLY A 81 12.21 -13.11 -0.34
N ARG A 82 12.04 -13.36 -1.64
CA ARG A 82 12.22 -12.34 -2.70
C ARG A 82 11.22 -11.18 -2.56
N LEU A 83 11.77 -9.98 -2.43
CA LEU A 83 11.01 -8.76 -2.20
C LEU A 83 11.41 -7.71 -3.24
N TYR A 84 10.44 -7.30 -4.04
CA TYR A 84 10.60 -6.32 -5.10
C TYR A 84 9.90 -5.03 -4.73
N PHE A 85 10.31 -3.94 -5.36
CA PHE A 85 9.63 -2.66 -5.28
C PHE A 85 9.36 -2.12 -6.67
N SER A 86 8.15 -1.63 -6.89
CA SER A 86 7.77 -0.98 -8.13
C SER A 86 7.15 0.37 -7.81
N PRO A 87 7.57 1.44 -8.49
CA PRO A 87 6.78 2.66 -8.56
C PRO A 87 5.37 2.35 -9.08
N GLU A 88 4.39 3.17 -8.72
CA GLU A 88 3.04 3.05 -9.30
C GLU A 88 3.13 3.30 -10.81
N ALA A 89 2.55 2.40 -11.60
CA ALA A 89 2.53 2.58 -13.04
C ALA A 89 1.65 3.79 -13.38
N LYS A 90 2.25 4.81 -14.01
CA LYS A 90 1.48 5.91 -14.57
C LYS A 90 0.52 5.35 -15.62
N PHE A 91 -0.69 5.93 -15.70
CA PHE A 91 -1.75 5.47 -16.58
C PHE A 91 -1.23 5.27 -18.03
N GLY A 92 -1.31 4.02 -18.52
CA GLY A 92 -0.85 3.62 -19.86
C GLY A 92 0.64 3.27 -19.98
N GLY A 93 1.39 3.21 -18.88
CA GLY A 93 2.82 2.87 -18.85
C GLY A 93 3.13 1.54 -18.15
N THR A 94 4.36 1.07 -18.34
CA THR A 94 4.94 -0.05 -17.58
C THR A 94 5.79 0.51 -16.43
N SER A 95 5.61 0.00 -15.22
CA SER A 95 6.54 0.26 -14.12
C SER A 95 7.64 -0.82 -14.08
N SER A 96 8.87 -0.40 -13.78
CA SER A 96 9.98 -1.34 -13.56
C SER A 96 9.93 -1.85 -12.12
N ALA A 97 9.95 -3.17 -11.94
CA ALA A 97 10.17 -3.78 -10.63
C ALA A 97 11.67 -3.84 -10.35
N TRP A 98 12.08 -3.29 -9.22
CA TRP A 98 13.44 -3.33 -8.71
C TRP A 98 13.55 -4.44 -7.68
N ASP A 99 14.56 -5.30 -7.84
CA ASP A 99 14.97 -6.20 -6.76
C ASP A 99 15.61 -5.35 -5.66
N ILE A 100 15.13 -5.47 -4.44
CA ILE A 100 15.70 -4.75 -3.29
C ILE A 100 16.88 -5.51 -2.67
N ARG A 101 17.33 -6.61 -3.31
CA ARG A 101 18.55 -7.34 -2.97
C ARG A 101 19.74 -7.03 -3.86
#